data_AF-A0A946AZ41-F1
#
_entry.id   AF-A0A946AZ41-F1
#
_cell.length_a   1.000
_cell.length_b   1.000
_cell.length_c   1.000
_cell.angle_alpha   90.00
_cell.angle_beta   90.00
_cell.angle_gamma   90.00
#
_symmetry.space_group_name_H-M   'P 1'
#
loop_
_entity.id
_entity.type
_entity.pdbx_description
1 polymer ?
#
loop_
_entity_poly.entity_id
_entity_poly.type
_entity_poly.pdbx_seq_one_letter_code
_entity_poly.pdbx_strand_id
1 'polypeptide(L)' 'IHFNEALALDKEGDHGAASEHFKMAQANANGNKLILESKILLAHIK' A
#
# COMPACT_ATOMS: atom_id res chain seq x y z
N ILE A 1 -8.22 1.48 -5.52
CA ILE A 1 -7.96 2.93 -5.29
C ILE A 1 -6.86 3.10 -4.25
N HIS A 2 -6.97 2.48 -3.07
CA HIS A 2 -5.97 2.61 -1.99
C HIS A 2 -4.50 2.37 -2.38
N PHE A 3 -4.17 1.39 -3.23
CA PHE A 3 -2.77 1.13 -3.58
C PHE A 3 -2.09 2.32 -4.29
N ASN A 4 -2.77 2.95 -5.25
CA ASN A 4 -2.20 4.10 -5.97
C ASN A 4 -2.14 5.35 -5.10
N GLU A 5 -3.10 5.49 -4.19
CA GLU A 5 -3.14 6.58 -3.21
C GLU A 5 -2.00 6.44 -2.19
N ALA A 6 -1.72 5.21 -1.74
CA ALA A 6 -0.57 4.90 -0.90
C ALA A 6 0.76 5.25 -1.61
N LEU A 7 0.88 4.95 -2.91
CA LEU A 7 2.06 5.33 -3.70
C LEU A 7 2.24 6.85 -3.81
N ALA A 8 1.15 7.61 -3.95
CA ALA A 8 1.20 9.06 -4.04
C ALA A 8 1.65 9.67 -2.69
N LEU A 9 1.03 9.25 -1.60
CA LEU A 9 1.36 9.70 -0.24
C LEU A 9 2.80 9.35 0.14
N ASP A 10 3.26 8.14 -0.17
CA ASP A 10 4.65 7.74 0.08
C ASP A 10 5.64 8.63 -0.67
N LYS A 11 5.34 8.95 -1.93
CA LYS A 11 6.16 9.85 -2.76
C LYS A 11 6.16 11.30 -2.22
N GLU A 12 5.07 11.74 -1.61
CA GLU A 12 4.96 13.05 -0.95
C GLU A 12 5.63 13.08 0.44
N GLY A 13 6.08 11.91 0.95
CA GLY A 13 6.73 11.77 2.24
C GLY A 13 5.78 11.53 3.40
N ASP A 14 4.47 11.42 3.15
CA ASP A 14 3.49 11.03 4.16
C ASP A 14 3.42 9.51 4.28
N HIS A 15 4.49 8.94 4.84
CA HIS A 15 4.62 7.50 5.03
C HIS A 15 3.57 6.94 6.00
N GLY A 16 3.04 7.76 6.91
CA GLY A 16 1.99 7.39 7.85
C GLY A 16 0.69 7.07 7.12
N ALA A 17 0.18 8.05 6.36
CA ALA A 17 -1.03 7.87 5.55
C ALA A 17 -0.83 6.79 4.49
N ALA A 18 0.34 6.73 3.85
CA ALA A 18 0.66 5.66 2.89
C ALA A 18 0.50 4.26 3.51
N SER A 19 0.95 4.07 4.76
CA SER A 19 0.84 2.79 5.46
C SER A 19 -0.62 2.37 5.69
N GLU A 20 -1.50 3.31 6.02
CA GLU A 20 -2.93 3.02 6.18
C GLU A 20 -3.58 2.59 4.85
N HIS A 21 -3.28 3.31 3.77
CA HIS A 21 -3.77 2.95 2.45
C HIS A 21 -3.18 1.62 1.95
N PHE A 22 -1.91 1.30 2.25
CA PHE A 22 -1.33 -0.01 1.93
C PHE A 22 -2.02 -1.16 2.68
N LYS A 23 -2.36 -0.98 3.96
CA LYS A 23 -3.14 -1.98 4.73
C LYS A 23 -4.52 -2.23 4.11
N MET A 24 -5.23 -1.16 3.74
CA MET A 24 -6.52 -1.27 3.06
C MET A 24 -6.38 -1.91 1.67
N ALA A 25 -5.30 -1.63 0.94
CA ALA A 25 -5.01 -2.26 -0.34
C ALA A 25 -4.76 -3.76 -0.19
N GLN A 26 -4.00 -4.18 0.83
CA GLN A 26 -3.74 -5.59 1.13
C GLN A 26 -5.03 -6.34 1.49
N ALA A 27 -5.86 -5.78 2.39
CA ALA A 27 -7.12 -6.39 2.80
C ALA A 27 -8.10 -6.58 1.63
N ASN A 28 -8.12 -5.62 0.70
CA ASN A 28 -9.01 -5.63 -0.47
C ASN A 28 -8.41 -6.33 -1.70
N ALA A 29 -7.20 -6.89 -1.60
CA ALA A 29 -6.50 -7.45 -2.74
C ALA A 29 -7.18 -8.71 -3.31
N ASN A 30 -7.98 -9.43 -2.51
CA ASN A 30 -8.75 -10.61 -2.96
C ASN A 30 -7.91 -11.63 -3.76
N GLY A 31 -6.69 -11.91 -3.32
CA GLY A 31 -5.76 -12.83 -4.00
C GLY A 31 -4.99 -12.24 -5.19
N ASN A 32 -5.14 -10.93 -5.46
CA ASN A 32 -4.34 -10.26 -6.48
C ASN A 32 -2.86 -10.17 -6.04
N LYS A 33 -2.05 -11.07 -6.61
CA LYS A 33 -0.62 -11.19 -6.30
C LYS A 33 0.17 -9.92 -6.59
N LEU A 34 -0.22 -9.11 -7.58
CA LEU A 34 0.50 -7.87 -7.90
C LEU A 34 0.47 -6.87 -6.74
N ILE A 35 -0.63 -6.85 -5.97
CA ILE A 35 -0.76 -6.02 -4.78
C ILE A 35 -0.08 -6.72 -3.59
N LEU A 36 -0.40 -7.99 -3.36
CA LEU A 36 0.08 -8.74 -2.19
C LEU A 36 1.61 -8.93 -2.17
N GLU A 37 2.25 -9.04 -3.33
CA GLU A 37 3.69 -9.23 -3.47
C GLU A 37 4.45 -7.91 -3.77
N SER A 38 3.76 -6.76 -3.70
CA SER A 38 4.38 -5.47 -3.89
C SER A 38 5.41 -5.18 -2.80
N LYS A 39 6.67 -4.96 -3.19
CA LYS A 39 7.77 -4.68 -2.25
C LYS A 39 7.55 -3.44 -1.41
N ILE A 40 7.01 -2.38 -2.02
CA ILE A 40 6.74 -1.12 -1.31
C ILE A 40 5.61 -1.31 -0.29
N LEU A 41 4.54 -2.02 -0.67
CA LEU A 41 3.47 -2.37 0.27
C LEU A 41 4.03 -3.19 1.44
N LEU A 42 4.82 -4.24 1.15
CA LEU A 42 5.43 -5.08 2.18
C LEU A 42 6.45 -4.33 3.06
N ALA A 43 7.02 -3.22 2.60
CA ALA A 43 7.90 -2.38 3.41
C ALA A 43 7.14 -1.56 4.47
N HIS A 44 5.89 -1.17 4.18
CA HIS A 44 5.05 -0.37 5.09
C HIS A 44 4.26 -1.18 6.11
N ILE A 45 3.95 -2.45 5.83
CA ILE A 45 3.10 -3.30 6.68
C ILE A 45 3.93 -4.26 7.55
N LYS A 46 5.24 -4.03 7.69
CA LYS A 46 6.10 -4.84 8.57
C LYS A 46 5.88 -4.57 10.04
#